data_AF-A0A9W4SND4-F1
#
_entry.id   AF-A0A9W4SND4-F1
#
_cell.length_a   1.000
_cell.length_b   1.000
_cell.length_c   1.000
_cell.angle_alpha   90.00
_cell.angle_beta   90.00
_cell.angle_gamma   90.00
#
_symmetry.space_group_name_H-M   'P 1'
#
loop_
_entity.id
_entity.type
_entity.pdbx_description
1 polymer ?
#
loop_
_entity_poly.entity_id
_entity_poly.type
_entity_poly.pdbx_seq_one_letter_code
_entity_poly.pdbx_strand_id
1 'polypeptide(L)'
;MAFLIESSTNEFSLNMGKPQGIYIVENHFFSTSLVPSKMRQKLYYLQSNLNACVFNENVMTILEGEVERMFASLDELERVMHKLDGQMAEVDEINCGDEMIDDELKTIYQNVVRLIKEMEENMDLLEKLIHNCAE
;
A
#
# COMPACT_ATOMS: atom_id res chain seq x y z
N MET A 1 -63.30 -2.26 4.05
CA MET A 1 -62.69 -2.90 2.86
C MET A 1 -62.06 -1.83 2.00
N ALA A 2 -60.72 -1.77 1.99
CA ALA A 2 -59.91 -1.22 0.90
C ALA A 2 -58.47 -1.71 1.15
N PHE A 3 -57.87 -2.33 0.13
CA PHE A 3 -56.52 -2.87 0.09
C PHE A 3 -55.65 -1.93 -0.78
N LEU A 4 -54.40 -1.73 -0.33
CA LEU A 4 -53.13 -1.45 -1.03
C LEU A 4 -53.11 -0.54 -2.28
N ILE A 5 -52.19 0.44 -2.27
CA ILE A 5 -50.90 0.36 -3.00
C ILE A 5 -49.95 1.39 -2.34
N GLU A 6 -48.86 0.88 -1.76
CA GLU A 6 -47.68 1.68 -1.41
C GLU A 6 -46.98 2.10 -2.70
N SER A 7 -46.58 3.37 -2.78
CA SER A 7 -45.62 3.85 -3.78
C SER A 7 -44.54 4.62 -3.04
N SER A 8 -43.44 3.89 -2.84
CA SER A 8 -42.16 4.36 -2.34
C SER A 8 -41.40 5.07 -3.46
N THR A 9 -40.88 6.26 -3.18
CA THR A 9 -39.80 6.85 -4.00
C THR A 9 -38.90 7.76 -3.15
N ASN A 10 -37.65 7.30 -3.03
CA ASN A 10 -36.40 8.04 -2.89
C ASN A 10 -36.12 8.83 -1.61
N GLU A 11 -35.56 8.12 -0.62
CA GLU A 11 -34.40 8.64 0.11
C GLU A 11 -33.16 7.82 -0.28
N PHE A 12 -32.29 8.42 -1.10
CA PHE A 12 -30.95 7.94 -1.39
C PHE A 12 -30.09 8.08 -0.12
N SER A 13 -30.13 7.08 0.75
CA SER A 13 -29.06 6.87 1.73
C SER A 13 -27.86 6.28 0.98
N LEU A 14 -26.91 7.13 0.61
CA LEU A 14 -25.55 6.74 0.20
C LEU A 14 -24.85 6.14 1.42
N ASN A 15 -25.15 4.86 1.64
CA ASN A 15 -24.44 3.98 2.54
C ASN A 15 -23.05 3.76 1.92
N MET A 16 -22.08 4.63 2.22
CA MET A 16 -20.66 4.36 1.94
C MET A 16 -20.23 3.22 2.87
N GLY A 17 -20.59 2.00 2.46
CA GLY A 17 -20.09 0.77 3.03
C GLY A 17 -18.57 0.79 2.91
N LYS A 18 -17.90 0.87 4.06
CA LYS A 18 -16.49 0.50 4.17
C LYS A 18 -16.33 -0.89 3.56
N PRO A 19 -15.40 -1.13 2.63
CA PRO A 19 -15.11 -2.48 2.21
C PRO A 19 -14.40 -3.17 3.38
N GLN A 20 -15.15 -3.88 4.22
CA GLN A 20 -14.64 -4.95 5.05
C GLN A 20 -14.31 -6.13 4.11
N GLY A 21 -13.23 -5.98 3.35
CA GLY A 21 -12.63 -7.08 2.62
C GLY A 21 -11.95 -7.98 3.63
N ILE A 22 -12.58 -9.10 3.96
CA ILE A 22 -11.90 -10.23 4.59
C ILE A 22 -10.93 -10.75 3.53
N TYR A 23 -9.68 -10.31 3.58
CA TYR A 23 -8.64 -10.81 2.70
C TYR A 23 -8.19 -12.18 3.23
N ILE A 24 -8.58 -13.24 2.52
CA ILE A 24 -8.04 -14.58 2.70
C ILE A 24 -6.55 -14.50 2.35
N VAL A 25 -5.71 -14.67 3.38
CA VAL A 25 -4.26 -14.71 3.23
C VAL A 25 -3.90 -16.11 2.73
N GLU A 26 -3.77 -16.26 1.41
CA GLU A 26 -3.05 -17.42 0.88
C GLU A 26 -1.61 -17.33 1.37
N ASN A 27 -1.29 -18.23 2.29
CA ASN A 27 -0.02 -18.32 2.99
C ASN A 27 1.06 -18.85 2.04
N HIS A 28 1.40 -18.05 1.03
CA HIS A 28 2.62 -18.24 0.27
C HIS A 28 3.64 -17.26 0.82
N PHE A 29 4.68 -17.86 1.39
CA PHE A 29 6.01 -17.32 1.70
C PHE A 29 6.56 -16.48 0.53
N PHE A 30 5.92 -15.35 0.22
CA PHE A 30 6.50 -14.33 -0.64
C PHE A 30 7.75 -13.89 0.09
N SER A 31 8.92 -14.03 -0.54
CA SER A 31 10.19 -13.55 -0.01
C SER A 31 10.07 -12.05 0.30
N THR A 32 9.64 -11.74 1.52
CA THR A 32 9.40 -10.40 2.08
C THR A 32 10.64 -9.54 1.88
N SER A 33 11.81 -10.15 2.01
CA SER A 33 13.13 -9.54 1.77
C SER A 33 13.30 -8.80 0.42
N LEU A 34 12.56 -9.14 -0.64
CA LEU A 34 12.82 -8.55 -1.96
C LEU A 34 11.93 -7.36 -2.30
N VAL A 35 10.81 -7.13 -1.61
CA VAL A 35 9.84 -6.08 -1.99
C VAL A 35 10.46 -4.67 -1.87
N PRO A 36 11.05 -4.26 -0.73
CA PRO A 36 11.66 -2.93 -0.62
C PRO A 36 12.80 -2.74 -1.63
N SER A 37 13.62 -3.76 -1.87
CA SER A 37 14.75 -3.68 -2.81
C SER A 37 14.29 -3.42 -4.26
N LYS A 38 13.24 -4.09 -4.73
CA LYS A 38 12.70 -3.93 -6.09
C LYS A 38 12.06 -2.56 -6.27
N MET A 39 11.28 -2.13 -5.28
CA MET A 39 10.69 -0.80 -5.27
C MET A 39 11.76 0.30 -5.25
N ARG A 40 12.82 0.13 -4.44
CA ARG A 40 13.96 1.06 -4.41
C ARG A 40 14.66 1.15 -5.77
N GLN A 41 14.87 0.01 -6.45
CA GLN A 41 15.40 0.00 -7.81
C GLN A 41 14.50 0.75 -8.80
N LYS A 42 13.17 0.51 -8.77
CA LYS A 42 12.21 1.23 -9.60
C LYS A 42 12.27 2.74 -9.32
N LEU A 43 12.31 3.13 -8.05
CA LEU A 43 12.33 4.53 -7.65
C LEU A 43 13.60 5.26 -8.10
N TYR A 44 14.78 4.62 -8.05
CA TYR A 44 16.01 5.19 -8.62
C TYR A 44 15.90 5.42 -10.13
N TYR A 45 15.30 4.47 -10.86
CA TYR A 45 15.05 4.64 -12.28
C TYR A 45 14.11 5.83 -12.54
N LEU A 46 13.00 5.93 -11.80
CA LEU A 46 12.06 7.04 -11.94
C LEU A 46 12.71 8.40 -11.61
N GLN A 47 13.47 8.49 -10.52
CA GLN A 47 14.20 9.70 -10.14
C GLN A 47 15.17 10.15 -11.25
N SER A 48 15.92 9.21 -11.83
CA SER A 48 16.85 9.53 -12.91
C SER A 48 16.14 10.07 -14.15
N ASN A 49 14.96 9.55 -14.49
CA ASN A 49 14.19 10.01 -15.65
C ASN A 49 13.40 11.29 -15.36
N LEU A 50 12.98 11.51 -14.12
CA LEU A 50 12.35 12.76 -13.68
C LEU A 50 13.27 13.96 -13.95
N ASN A 51 14.57 13.81 -13.69
CA ASN A 51 15.57 14.85 -13.97
C ASN A 51 15.76 15.15 -15.47
N ALA A 52 15.35 14.24 -16.34
CA ALA A 52 15.38 14.46 -17.79
C ALA A 52 14.12 15.20 -18.30
N CYS A 53 13.10 15.35 -17.46
CA CYS A 53 11.86 16.00 -17.82
C CYS A 53 11.89 17.52 -17.71
N VAL A 54 11.24 18.19 -18.67
CA VAL A 54 11.10 19.65 -18.66
C VAL A 54 9.78 20.04 -18.00
N PHE A 55 9.78 20.03 -16.67
CA PHE A 55 8.68 20.58 -15.87
C PHE A 55 8.94 22.04 -15.48
N ASN A 56 7.89 22.76 -15.09
CA ASN A 56 8.06 24.03 -14.39
C ASN A 56 8.78 23.76 -13.05
N GLU A 57 9.68 24.67 -12.64
CA GLU A 57 10.49 24.57 -11.42
C GLU A 57 9.67 24.24 -10.15
N ASN A 58 8.49 24.84 -10.01
CA ASN A 58 7.59 24.56 -8.88
C ASN A 58 7.08 23.10 -8.89
N VAL A 59 6.75 22.59 -10.08
CA VAL A 59 6.27 21.20 -10.26
C VAL A 59 7.42 20.23 -10.03
N MET A 60 8.61 20.54 -10.55
CA MET A 60 9.81 19.73 -10.36
C MET A 60 10.16 19.57 -8.88
N THR A 61 10.18 20.68 -8.13
CA THR A 61 10.49 20.67 -6.68
C THR A 61 9.49 19.81 -5.89
N ILE A 62 8.21 19.86 -6.25
CA ILE A 62 7.17 19.03 -5.62
C ILE A 62 7.44 17.55 -5.91
N LEU A 63 7.72 17.19 -7.16
CA LEU A 63 7.96 15.81 -7.57
C LEU A 63 9.23 15.23 -6.95
N GLU A 64 10.31 15.99 -6.87
CA GLU A 64 11.53 15.60 -6.14
C GLU A 64 11.22 15.33 -4.67
N GLY A 65 10.44 16.20 -4.02
CA GLY A 65 10.02 16.00 -2.63
C GLY A 65 9.08 14.80 -2.42
N GLU A 66 8.28 14.42 -3.42
CA GLU A 66 7.50 13.17 -3.39
C GLU A 66 8.42 11.95 -3.56
N VAL A 67 9.41 12.01 -4.43
CA VAL A 67 10.42 10.94 -4.59
C VAL A 67 11.20 10.70 -3.31
N GLU A 68 11.65 11.76 -2.64
CA GLU A 68 12.33 11.67 -1.34
C GLU A 68 11.42 11.04 -0.27
N ARG A 69 10.14 11.43 -0.22
CA ARG A 69 9.16 10.81 0.68
C ARG A 69 8.95 9.33 0.37
N MET A 70 8.94 8.93 -0.89
CA MET A 70 8.85 7.52 -1.28
C MET A 70 10.07 6.71 -0.82
N PHE A 71 11.28 7.27 -0.85
CA PHE A 71 12.46 6.61 -0.26
C PHE A 71 12.33 6.45 1.25
N ALA A 72 11.88 7.48 1.96
CA ALA A 72 11.66 7.39 3.41
C ALA A 72 10.59 6.34 3.78
N SER A 73 9.50 6.26 3.00
CA SER A 73 8.46 5.24 3.17
C SER A 73 9.00 3.83 2.92
N LEU A 74 9.91 3.66 1.96
CA LEU A 74 10.60 2.39 1.71
C LEU A 74 11.47 1.94 2.88
N ASP A 75 12.21 2.87 3.49
CA ASP A 75 13.05 2.58 4.65
C ASP A 75 12.19 2.17 5.86
N GLU A 76 11.06 2.84 6.07
CA GLU A 76 10.09 2.46 7.10
C GLU A 76 9.48 1.09 6.84
N LEU A 77 9.09 0.82 5.59
CA LEU A 77 8.55 -0.48 5.19
C LEU A 77 9.57 -1.61 5.45
N GLU A 78 10.83 -1.42 5.04
CA GLU A 78 11.91 -2.38 5.28
C GLU A 78 12.10 -2.64 6.78
N ARG A 79 12.06 -1.60 7.61
CA ARG A 79 12.13 -1.73 9.07
C ARG A 79 10.96 -2.52 9.65
N VAL A 80 9.74 -2.23 9.23
CA VAL A 80 8.53 -2.94 9.70
C VAL A 80 8.57 -4.40 9.28
N MET A 81 9.00 -4.69 8.04
CA MET A 81 9.11 -6.06 7.53
C MET A 81 10.18 -6.84 8.31
N HIS A 82 11.34 -6.25 8.59
CA HIS A 82 12.36 -6.90 9.44
C HIS A 82 11.86 -7.18 10.86
N LYS A 83 11.08 -6.27 11.44
CA LYS A 83 10.46 -6.49 12.74
C LYS A 83 9.45 -7.64 12.70
N LEU A 84 8.65 -7.71 11.64
CA LEU A 84 7.68 -8.80 11.42
C LEU A 84 8.40 -10.15 11.28
N ASP A 85 9.46 -10.22 10.48
CA ASP A 85 10.25 -11.45 10.29
C ASP A 85 10.87 -11.93 11.63
N GLY A 86 11.36 -10.99 12.45
CA GLY A 86 11.88 -11.31 13.79
C GLY A 86 10.79 -11.83 14.75
N GLN A 87 9.62 -11.19 14.76
CA GLN A 87 8.49 -11.62 15.57
C GLN A 87 7.95 -12.98 15.12
N MET A 88 7.91 -13.27 13.81
CA MET A 88 7.52 -14.59 13.29
C MET A 88 8.52 -15.67 13.72
N ALA A 89 9.83 -15.38 13.68
CA ALA A 89 10.84 -16.33 14.12
C ALA A 89 10.73 -16.67 15.63
N GLU A 90 10.43 -15.67 16.47
CA GLU A 90 10.19 -15.88 17.91
C GLU A 90 8.91 -16.68 18.19
N VAL A 91 7.86 -16.50 17.37
CA VAL A 91 6.60 -17.24 17.48
C VAL A 91 6.77 -18.70 17.05
N ASP A 92 7.50 -18.97 15.96
CA ASP A 92 7.83 -20.34 15.53
C ASP A 92 8.64 -21.13 16.58
N GLU A 93 9.44 -20.42 17.40
CA GLU A 93 10.24 -21.01 18.48
C GLU A 93 9.42 -21.29 19.76
N ILE A 94 8.32 -20.57 19.97
CA ILE A 94 7.45 -20.67 21.14
C ILE A 94 6.11 -21.28 20.74
N ASN A 95 6.03 -22.62 20.71
CA ASN A 95 4.78 -23.37 20.50
C ASN A 95 3.81 -23.21 21.69
N CYS A 96 3.21 -22.03 21.89
CA CYS A 96 2.29 -21.73 22.98
C CYS A 96 1.16 -20.75 22.57
N GLY A 97 -0.07 -21.26 22.45
CA GLY A 97 -1.28 -20.49 22.83
C GLY A 97 -1.94 -19.57 21.79
N ASP A 98 -1.67 -19.82 20.51
CA ASP A 98 -2.44 -19.67 19.25
C ASP A 98 -3.64 -18.72 18.99
N GLU A 99 -4.22 -17.91 19.89
CA GLU A 99 -5.35 -17.04 19.48
C GLU A 99 -5.14 -15.52 19.61
N MET A 100 -4.42 -15.02 20.63
CA MET A 100 -4.21 -13.56 20.77
C MET A 100 -3.02 -13.01 20.00
N ILE A 101 -1.98 -13.83 19.76
CA ILE A 101 -0.76 -13.40 19.04
C ILE A 101 -1.05 -13.25 17.53
N ASP A 102 -2.04 -13.99 17.01
CA ASP A 102 -2.42 -13.96 15.59
C ASP A 102 -3.07 -12.63 15.16
N ASP A 103 -3.94 -12.03 15.99
CA ASP A 103 -4.68 -10.82 15.62
C ASP A 103 -3.79 -9.56 15.48
N GLU A 104 -2.79 -9.40 16.35
CA GLU A 104 -1.85 -8.29 16.27
C GLU A 104 -0.91 -8.45 15.06
N LEU A 105 -0.37 -9.65 14.88
CA LEU A 105 0.51 -9.97 13.75
C LEU A 105 -0.22 -9.80 12.41
N LYS A 106 -1.48 -10.25 12.33
CA LYS A 106 -2.36 -10.05 11.17
C LYS A 106 -2.64 -8.59 10.89
N THR A 107 -2.84 -7.77 11.91
CA THR A 107 -3.03 -6.32 11.76
C THR A 107 -1.77 -5.65 11.20
N ILE A 108 -0.59 -6.06 11.68
CA ILE A 108 0.70 -5.56 11.17
C ILE A 108 0.88 -5.98 9.72
N TYR A 109 0.61 -7.25 9.38
CA TYR A 109 0.69 -7.76 8.02
C TYR A 109 -0.24 -7.00 7.06
N GLN A 110 -1.50 -6.77 7.44
CA GLN A 110 -2.44 -5.99 6.64
C GLN A 110 -1.95 -4.54 6.41
N ASN A 111 -1.34 -3.93 7.43
CA ASN A 111 -0.72 -2.63 7.29
C ASN A 111 0.46 -2.64 6.31
N VAL A 112 1.35 -3.64 6.38
CA VAL A 112 2.46 -3.82 5.43
C VAL A 112 1.95 -3.94 4.00
N VAL A 113 0.95 -4.79 3.77
CA VAL A 113 0.33 -4.95 2.44
C VAL A 113 -0.28 -3.65 1.93
N ARG A 114 -0.94 -2.88 2.81
CA ARG A 114 -1.50 -1.57 2.45
C ARG A 114 -0.41 -0.57 2.03
N LEU A 115 0.68 -0.48 2.80
CA LEU A 115 1.81 0.42 2.51
C LEU A 115 2.48 0.06 1.18
N ILE A 116 2.67 -1.24 0.92
CA ILE A 116 3.21 -1.74 -0.36
C ILE A 116 2.35 -1.24 -1.52
N LYS A 117 1.04 -1.43 -1.46
CA LYS A 117 0.12 -1.00 -2.54
C LYS A 117 0.13 0.50 -2.77
N GLU A 118 0.10 1.28 -1.69
CA GLU A 118 0.16 2.75 -1.77
C GLU A 118 1.45 3.22 -2.45
N MET A 119 2.58 2.58 -2.15
CA MET A 119 3.85 2.83 -2.82
C MET A 119 3.85 2.42 -4.29
N GLU A 120 3.27 1.27 -4.65
CA GLU A 120 3.15 0.86 -6.05
C GLU A 120 2.33 1.86 -6.87
N GLU A 121 1.18 2.30 -6.34
CA GLU A 121 0.32 3.28 -7.00
C GLU A 121 1.04 4.63 -7.20
N ASN A 122 1.78 5.10 -6.19
CA ASN A 122 2.54 6.35 -6.29
C ASN A 122 3.67 6.26 -7.33
N MET A 123 4.38 5.13 -7.38
CA MET A 123 5.41 4.89 -8.40
C MET A 123 4.82 4.84 -9.81
N ASP A 124 3.65 4.22 -9.98
CA ASP A 124 2.97 4.15 -11.28
C ASP A 124 2.46 5.52 -11.74
N LEU A 125 1.99 6.37 -10.82
CA LEU A 125 1.63 7.75 -11.13
C LEU A 125 2.85 8.55 -11.58
N LEU A 126 3.98 8.42 -10.87
CA LEU A 126 5.23 9.09 -11.24
C LEU A 126 5.74 8.60 -12.62
N GLU A 127 5.66 7.30 -12.88
CA GLU A 127 6.02 6.70 -14.16
C GLU A 127 5.18 7.27 -15.31
N LYS A 128 3.86 7.39 -15.13
CA LYS A 128 2.97 8.01 -16.12
C LYS A 128 3.32 9.48 -16.37
N LEU A 129 3.65 10.24 -15.34
CA LEU A 129 4.06 11.63 -15.49
C LEU A 129 5.36 11.77 -16.30
N ILE A 130 6.34 10.91 -16.02
CA ILE A 130 7.60 10.86 -16.76
C ILE A 130 7.35 10.47 -18.23
N HIS A 131 6.49 9.47 -18.48
CA HIS A 131 6.16 9.05 -19.83
C HIS A 131 5.49 10.17 -20.64
N ASN A 132 4.50 10.84 -20.06
CA ASN A 132 3.80 11.97 -20.70
C ASN A 132 4.69 13.20 -20.92
N CYS A 133 5.83 13.29 -20.24
CA CYS A 133 6.80 14.35 -20.44
C CYS A 133 7.73 14.07 -21.63
N ALA A 134 7.91 12.80 -21.99
CA ALA A 134 8.78 12.39 -23.10
C ALA A 134 8.08 12.43 -24.48
N GLU A 135 6.75 12.63 -24.51
CA GLU A 135 5.93 12.83 -25.71
C GLU A 135 5.78 14.33 -26.05
#